data_AF-A0A0F8Z1X4-F1
#
_entry.id   AF-A0A0F8Z1X4-F1
#
_cell.length_a   1.000
_cell.length_b   1.000
_cell.length_c   1.000
_cell.angle_alpha   90.00
_cell.angle_beta   90.00
_cell.angle_gamma   90.00
#
_symmetry.space_group_name_H-M   'P 1'
#
loop_
_entity.id
_entity.type
_entity.pdbx_description
1 polymer ?
#
loop_
_entity_poly.entity_id
_entity_poly.type
_entity_poly.pdbx_seq_one_letter_code
_entity_poly.pdbx_strand_id
1 'polypeptide(L)'
;NHDGQAGTVSITDPTGGVALTVGAGNGSSTFDGLIQDAVGGVGSLKKLGSGTFTLTGANTYSDGTIVDGGTLGLAHSSAAGTGAITVLGSTIDYADTVNVANPIDLQNDVTLNVATGGATQSGPIGETGGSFGVTKTGSGTLTLTGNNSYAGGTTINGGIIAVSADANLGATTGALTFDGGDLQFGASFDLDPARAIAINAGGGKIRTNVFVTTISQGITGAGGLVKEGTGTLTLTGGNTYSGGTTVNNGTLQIGNGGTTGSITGDVAVNSGDVLAFNRSNNLTFGGVISGTGNVTKRGAGTLTVTGTNTYSGGTIIEGGTLSISSDGNLGDTSGPVTFEGGTLRTETLWTIFPVSRPFVANGADAVFDIASNGILNGGISGTGGLVVTGSLIVQTTPFTYS
;
A
#
# COMPACT_ATOMS: atom_id res chain seq x y z
N ASN A 1 -40.06 -17.07 2.60
CA ASN A 1 -40.24 -17.42 1.19
C ASN A 1 -40.90 -16.29 0.42
N HIS A 2 -40.24 -15.14 0.30
CA HIS A 2 -40.66 -14.04 -0.58
C HIS A 2 -39.47 -13.62 -1.44
N ASP A 3 -38.95 -14.56 -2.22
CA ASP A 3 -37.90 -14.27 -3.19
C ASP A 3 -38.54 -13.47 -4.35
N GLY A 4 -38.10 -12.22 -4.55
CA GLY A 4 -38.51 -11.39 -5.70
C GLY A 4 -39.89 -10.72 -5.65
N GLN A 5 -40.53 -10.53 -4.49
CA GLN A 5 -41.77 -9.73 -4.40
C GLN A 5 -41.51 -8.32 -3.87
N ALA A 6 -41.83 -7.31 -4.68
CA ALA A 6 -41.95 -5.92 -4.26
C ALA A 6 -43.14 -5.76 -3.31
N GLY A 7 -42.97 -5.00 -2.22
CA GLY A 7 -44.03 -4.77 -1.23
C GLY A 7 -43.51 -4.07 0.03
N THR A 8 -44.42 -3.75 0.95
CA THR A 8 -44.08 -3.14 2.25
C THR A 8 -44.25 -4.16 3.36
N VAL A 9 -43.24 -4.31 4.21
CA VAL A 9 -43.26 -5.11 5.43
C VAL A 9 -43.12 -4.15 6.61
N SER A 10 -44.18 -3.99 7.39
CA SER A 10 -44.14 -3.22 8.64
C SER A 10 -43.79 -4.14 9.81
N ILE A 11 -42.73 -3.81 10.54
CA ILE A 11 -42.20 -4.60 11.65
C ILE A 11 -42.23 -3.78 12.94
N THR A 12 -42.56 -4.41 14.05
CA THR A 12 -42.45 -3.81 15.38
C THR A 12 -42.09 -4.89 16.35
N ASP A 13 -41.26 -4.55 17.32
CA ASP A 13 -41.05 -5.37 18.48
C ASP A 13 -41.44 -4.60 19.76
N PRO A 14 -42.63 -4.89 20.32
CA PRO A 14 -43.09 -4.22 21.52
C PRO A 14 -42.40 -4.73 22.81
N THR A 15 -41.51 -5.74 22.72
CA THR A 15 -40.95 -6.43 23.88
C THR A 15 -39.43 -6.36 24.03
N GLY A 16 -38.71 -5.74 23.09
CA GLY A 16 -37.24 -5.57 23.13
C GLY A 16 -36.41 -6.78 22.67
N GLY A 17 -36.99 -7.71 21.90
CA GLY A 17 -36.31 -8.70 21.08
C GLY A 17 -36.16 -8.32 19.58
N VAL A 18 -36.34 -9.32 18.70
CA VAL A 18 -36.13 -9.17 17.25
C VAL A 18 -37.45 -9.13 16.51
N ALA A 19 -37.71 -8.08 15.74
CA ALA A 19 -39.00 -7.90 15.06
C ALA A 19 -39.17 -8.79 13.81
N LEU A 20 -38.10 -9.02 13.04
CA LEU A 20 -38.12 -9.88 11.85
C LEU A 20 -36.87 -10.76 11.79
N THR A 21 -37.04 -12.07 11.64
CA THR A 21 -35.92 -13.02 11.46
C THR A 21 -35.98 -13.66 10.07
N VAL A 22 -34.84 -13.70 9.37
CA VAL A 22 -34.70 -14.23 8.00
C VAL A 22 -33.51 -15.18 7.89
N GLY A 23 -33.48 -16.01 6.83
CA GLY A 23 -32.32 -16.84 6.48
C GLY A 23 -32.19 -18.20 7.16
N ALA A 24 -33.13 -18.59 8.05
CA ALA A 24 -33.09 -19.88 8.76
C ALA A 24 -33.04 -21.13 7.86
N GLY A 25 -33.47 -21.01 6.59
CA GLY A 25 -33.42 -22.10 5.61
C GLY A 25 -32.07 -22.29 4.92
N ASN A 26 -31.04 -21.50 5.25
CA ASN A 26 -29.69 -21.52 4.65
C ASN A 26 -29.61 -21.27 3.13
N GLY A 27 -30.75 -21.09 2.44
CA GLY A 27 -30.79 -20.66 1.04
C GLY A 27 -30.49 -19.17 0.90
N SER A 28 -30.05 -18.78 -0.31
CA SER A 28 -29.95 -17.36 -0.66
C SER A 28 -31.28 -16.82 -1.18
N SER A 29 -31.61 -15.57 -0.87
CA SER A 29 -32.84 -14.91 -1.35
C SER A 29 -32.66 -13.40 -1.41
N THR A 30 -33.42 -12.74 -2.28
CA THR A 30 -33.42 -11.28 -2.43
C THR A 30 -34.78 -10.69 -2.08
N PHE A 31 -34.79 -9.61 -1.30
CA PHE A 31 -35.98 -8.82 -1.00
C PHE A 31 -35.85 -7.40 -1.55
N ASP A 32 -36.79 -7.05 -2.43
CA ASP A 32 -36.82 -5.80 -3.19
C ASP A 32 -37.88 -4.80 -2.70
N GLY A 33 -38.50 -5.11 -1.56
CA GLY A 33 -39.49 -4.25 -0.94
C GLY A 33 -38.92 -3.28 0.10
N LEU A 34 -39.84 -2.55 0.73
CA LEU A 34 -39.59 -1.68 1.88
C LEU A 34 -39.87 -2.44 3.18
N ILE A 35 -38.89 -2.53 4.06
CA ILE A 35 -39.07 -2.88 5.47
C ILE A 35 -39.07 -1.58 6.27
N GLN A 36 -40.10 -1.38 7.09
CA GLN A 36 -40.29 -0.16 7.88
C GLN A 36 -40.79 -0.48 9.28
N ASP A 37 -40.68 0.48 10.20
CA ASP A 37 -41.34 0.38 11.48
C ASP A 37 -42.87 0.37 11.33
N ALA A 38 -43.55 -0.42 12.15
CA ALA A 38 -44.99 -0.30 12.33
C ALA A 38 -45.32 0.93 13.17
N VAL A 39 -46.53 1.46 13.01
CA VAL A 39 -46.96 2.68 13.70
C VAL A 39 -46.81 2.52 15.22
N GLY A 40 -46.03 3.40 15.85
CA GLY A 40 -45.86 3.46 17.31
C GLY A 40 -44.85 2.46 17.88
N GLY A 41 -44.04 1.80 17.05
CA GLY A 41 -42.97 0.92 17.50
C GLY A 41 -41.67 1.13 16.73
N VAL A 42 -40.64 0.39 17.16
CA VAL A 42 -39.36 0.26 16.46
C VAL A 42 -39.19 -1.20 16.06
N GLY A 43 -38.53 -1.44 14.93
CA GLY A 43 -38.30 -2.78 14.41
C GLY A 43 -36.83 -3.06 14.13
N SER A 44 -36.41 -4.27 14.46
CA SER A 44 -35.09 -4.83 14.16
C SER A 44 -35.19 -6.00 13.18
N LEU A 45 -34.15 -6.18 12.37
CA LEU A 45 -34.01 -7.32 11.47
C LEU A 45 -32.89 -8.24 11.98
N LYS A 46 -33.09 -9.56 12.00
CA LYS A 46 -32.05 -10.55 12.24
C LYS A 46 -31.88 -11.48 11.06
N LYS A 47 -30.68 -11.51 10.48
CA LYS A 47 -30.25 -12.49 9.49
C LYS A 47 -29.56 -13.66 10.19
N LEU A 48 -30.04 -14.87 9.94
CA LEU A 48 -29.48 -16.14 10.42
C LEU A 48 -29.07 -17.06 9.26
N GLY A 49 -28.38 -18.15 9.57
CA GLY A 49 -28.10 -19.24 8.65
C GLY A 49 -27.02 -18.92 7.60
N SER A 50 -26.52 -19.92 6.91
CA SER A 50 -25.31 -19.80 6.06
C SER A 50 -25.55 -19.11 4.71
N GLY A 51 -26.81 -18.97 4.26
CA GLY A 51 -27.15 -18.37 2.97
C GLY A 51 -26.98 -16.84 2.90
N THR A 52 -27.19 -16.27 1.72
CA THR A 52 -27.16 -14.81 1.50
C THR A 52 -28.57 -14.22 1.51
N PHE A 53 -28.81 -13.18 2.30
CA PHE A 53 -30.04 -12.39 2.22
C PHE A 53 -29.71 -11.02 1.67
N THR A 54 -30.17 -10.71 0.45
CA THR A 54 -29.88 -9.44 -0.22
C THR A 54 -31.07 -8.49 -0.10
N LEU A 55 -30.81 -7.28 0.37
CA LEU A 55 -31.77 -6.18 0.47
C LEU A 55 -31.46 -5.16 -0.63
N THR A 56 -32.40 -4.97 -1.56
CA THR A 56 -32.28 -3.98 -2.65
C THR A 56 -33.14 -2.74 -2.41
N GLY A 57 -34.10 -2.79 -1.48
CA GLY A 57 -34.97 -1.67 -1.13
C GLY A 57 -34.35 -0.64 -0.17
N ALA A 58 -34.94 0.56 -0.15
CA ALA A 58 -34.61 1.64 0.78
C ALA A 58 -35.35 1.46 2.11
N ASN A 59 -34.78 0.68 3.03
CA ASN A 59 -35.43 0.32 4.29
C ASN A 59 -35.36 1.46 5.33
N THR A 60 -36.37 1.52 6.21
CA THR A 60 -36.53 2.62 7.19
C THR A 60 -36.71 2.17 8.64
N TYR A 61 -36.71 0.86 8.91
CA TYR A 61 -36.76 0.36 10.29
C TYR A 61 -35.56 0.86 11.12
N SER A 62 -35.78 1.08 12.42
CA SER A 62 -34.89 1.93 13.21
C SER A 62 -34.04 1.23 14.28
N ASP A 63 -34.40 0.02 14.71
CA ASP A 63 -33.69 -0.68 15.80
C ASP A 63 -32.50 -1.54 15.29
N GLY A 64 -32.14 -1.37 14.01
CA GLY A 64 -30.94 -1.94 13.43
C GLY A 64 -31.07 -3.36 12.87
N THR A 65 -29.94 -3.90 12.43
CA THR A 65 -29.84 -5.21 11.76
C THR A 65 -28.79 -6.08 12.45
N ILE A 66 -29.17 -7.26 12.92
CA ILE A 66 -28.27 -8.27 13.48
C ILE A 66 -27.94 -9.30 12.40
N VAL A 67 -26.65 -9.54 12.15
CA VAL A 67 -26.17 -10.57 11.21
C VAL A 67 -25.45 -11.66 11.99
N ASP A 68 -26.16 -12.76 12.19
CA ASP A 68 -25.79 -13.92 13.01
C ASP A 68 -25.79 -15.18 12.14
N GLY A 69 -25.02 -15.12 11.06
CA GLY A 69 -24.79 -16.19 10.10
C GLY A 69 -24.84 -15.75 8.63
N GLY A 70 -23.95 -16.35 7.84
CA GLY A 70 -23.94 -16.22 6.38
C GLY A 70 -23.64 -14.80 5.91
N THR A 71 -24.40 -14.33 4.92
CA THR A 71 -24.16 -13.04 4.26
C THR A 71 -25.40 -12.15 4.30
N LEU A 72 -25.22 -10.88 4.66
CA LEU A 72 -26.18 -9.80 4.39
C LEU A 72 -25.71 -9.02 3.16
N GLY A 73 -26.47 -9.07 2.07
CA GLY A 73 -26.22 -8.29 0.87
C GLY A 73 -26.90 -6.93 0.94
N LEU A 74 -26.15 -5.86 0.74
CA LEU A 74 -26.60 -4.47 0.77
C LEU A 74 -26.52 -3.90 -0.65
N ALA A 75 -27.66 -3.90 -1.34
CA ALA A 75 -27.77 -3.39 -2.71
C ALA A 75 -28.37 -1.98 -2.80
N HIS A 76 -28.58 -1.33 -1.67
CA HIS A 76 -28.99 0.06 -1.55
C HIS A 76 -28.35 0.70 -0.31
N SER A 77 -28.09 2.01 -0.34
CA SER A 77 -27.41 2.75 0.75
C SER A 77 -28.15 2.72 2.09
N SER A 78 -29.47 2.56 2.07
CA SER A 78 -30.35 2.40 3.25
C SER A 78 -30.87 0.97 3.41
N ALA A 79 -30.22 -0.02 2.78
CA ALA A 79 -30.69 -1.40 2.81
C ALA A 79 -30.78 -1.97 4.23
N ALA A 80 -29.92 -1.56 5.16
CA ALA A 80 -29.92 -2.07 6.53
C ALA A 80 -30.81 -1.28 7.51
N GLY A 81 -31.69 -0.40 7.00
CA GLY A 81 -32.48 0.50 7.85
C GLY A 81 -31.66 1.69 8.33
N THR A 82 -32.05 2.28 9.47
CA THR A 82 -31.39 3.48 10.02
C THR A 82 -30.55 3.21 11.28
N GLY A 83 -30.75 2.06 11.94
CA GLY A 83 -29.98 1.63 13.11
C GLY A 83 -28.61 1.03 12.78
N ALA A 84 -27.88 0.58 13.80
CA ALA A 84 -26.59 -0.09 13.61
C ALA A 84 -26.72 -1.46 12.95
N ILE A 85 -25.64 -1.94 12.34
CA ILE A 85 -25.48 -3.33 11.90
C ILE A 85 -24.61 -4.05 12.92
N THR A 86 -25.16 -5.01 13.65
CA THR A 86 -24.40 -5.84 14.59
C THR A 86 -23.98 -7.14 13.89
N VAL A 87 -22.69 -7.50 13.94
CA VAL A 87 -22.15 -8.66 13.22
C VAL A 87 -21.51 -9.68 14.16
N LEU A 88 -21.96 -10.94 14.06
CA LEU A 88 -21.53 -12.07 14.89
C LEU A 88 -20.79 -13.12 14.04
N GLY A 89 -19.77 -12.71 13.27
CA GLY A 89 -18.92 -13.67 12.55
C GLY A 89 -19.34 -13.89 11.10
N SER A 90 -19.98 -12.89 10.49
CA SER A 90 -20.69 -13.01 9.21
C SER A 90 -20.07 -12.14 8.11
N THR A 91 -20.63 -12.22 6.91
CA THR A 91 -20.24 -11.38 5.78
C THR A 91 -21.24 -10.25 5.57
N ILE A 92 -20.73 -9.04 5.37
CA ILE A 92 -21.48 -7.93 4.76
C ILE A 92 -21.01 -7.80 3.31
N ASP A 93 -21.93 -8.00 2.37
CA ASP A 93 -21.66 -7.91 0.95
C ASP A 93 -22.24 -6.60 0.39
N TYR A 94 -21.39 -5.75 -0.15
CA TYR A 94 -21.77 -4.44 -0.68
C TYR A 94 -21.90 -4.54 -2.20
N ALA A 95 -23.05 -4.10 -2.73
CA ALA A 95 -23.18 -3.90 -4.17
C ALA A 95 -22.37 -2.67 -4.63
N ASP A 96 -22.19 -2.54 -5.94
CA ASP A 96 -21.53 -1.37 -6.53
C ASP A 96 -22.28 -0.07 -6.20
N THR A 97 -21.54 1.01 -6.01
CA THR A 97 -21.96 2.40 -5.73
C THR A 97 -22.69 2.67 -4.41
N VAL A 98 -22.93 1.65 -3.57
CA VAL A 98 -23.64 1.87 -2.30
C VAL A 98 -22.78 2.65 -1.31
N ASN A 99 -23.43 3.51 -0.52
CA ASN A 99 -22.82 4.15 0.64
C ASN A 99 -23.60 3.78 1.90
N VAL A 100 -23.05 2.90 2.72
CA VAL A 100 -23.68 2.44 3.96
C VAL A 100 -23.24 3.37 5.09
N ALA A 101 -24.20 4.16 5.59
CA ALA A 101 -23.98 5.10 6.69
C ALA A 101 -24.23 4.48 8.07
N ASN A 102 -24.82 3.27 8.12
CA ASN A 102 -25.07 2.55 9.35
C ASN A 102 -23.73 2.28 10.07
N PRO A 103 -23.60 2.62 11.37
CA PRO A 103 -22.52 2.11 12.18
C PRO A 103 -22.51 0.59 12.18
N ILE A 104 -21.33 -0.01 12.19
CA ILE A 104 -21.18 -1.46 12.35
C ILE A 104 -20.63 -1.73 13.76
N ASP A 105 -21.30 -2.60 14.51
CA ASP A 105 -20.85 -3.12 15.81
C ASP A 105 -20.37 -4.57 15.64
N LEU A 106 -19.07 -4.79 15.81
CA LEU A 106 -18.47 -6.11 15.75
C LEU A 106 -18.60 -6.83 17.10
N GLN A 107 -19.16 -8.03 17.08
CA GLN A 107 -19.14 -8.97 18.21
C GLN A 107 -18.41 -10.27 17.86
N ASN A 108 -17.85 -10.34 16.66
CA ASN A 108 -16.88 -11.30 16.16
C ASN A 108 -16.23 -10.71 14.89
N ASP A 109 -15.22 -11.39 14.34
CA ASP A 109 -14.58 -10.98 13.09
C ASP A 109 -15.60 -10.88 11.94
N VAL A 110 -15.45 -9.89 11.07
CA VAL A 110 -16.35 -9.66 9.93
C VAL A 110 -15.60 -9.81 8.61
N THR A 111 -16.29 -10.35 7.60
CA THR A 111 -15.87 -10.21 6.21
C THR A 111 -16.66 -9.09 5.55
N LEU A 112 -15.97 -8.10 4.99
CA LEU A 112 -16.56 -7.06 4.15
C LEU A 112 -16.23 -7.41 2.69
N ASN A 113 -17.24 -7.73 1.89
CA ASN A 113 -17.06 -8.12 0.50
C ASN A 113 -17.51 -7.00 -0.43
N VAL A 114 -16.69 -6.70 -1.44
CA VAL A 114 -17.12 -5.93 -2.62
C VAL A 114 -16.70 -6.75 -3.82
N ALA A 115 -17.65 -7.46 -4.43
CA ALA A 115 -17.35 -8.40 -5.50
C ALA A 115 -16.61 -7.72 -6.66
N THR A 116 -17.13 -6.58 -7.12
CA THR A 116 -16.64 -5.74 -8.21
C THR A 116 -17.05 -4.28 -7.97
N GLY A 117 -16.46 -3.33 -8.71
CA GLY A 117 -16.86 -1.91 -8.62
C GLY A 117 -16.34 -1.25 -7.34
N GLY A 118 -17.10 -0.31 -6.78
CA GLY A 118 -16.73 0.43 -5.57
C GLY A 118 -17.91 0.68 -4.64
N ALA A 119 -17.70 0.49 -3.34
CA ALA A 119 -18.66 0.81 -2.29
C ALA A 119 -18.01 1.69 -1.21
N THR A 120 -18.84 2.36 -0.41
CA THR A 120 -18.40 3.15 0.75
C THR A 120 -19.07 2.66 2.02
N GLN A 121 -18.28 2.47 3.08
CA GLN A 121 -18.77 2.36 4.45
C GLN A 121 -18.44 3.68 5.16
N SER A 122 -19.46 4.54 5.29
CA SER A 122 -19.31 5.85 5.91
C SER A 122 -19.64 5.87 7.40
N GLY A 123 -20.49 4.96 7.86
CA GLY A 123 -20.70 4.73 9.28
C GLY A 123 -19.44 4.13 9.93
N PRO A 124 -19.10 4.52 11.16
CA PRO A 124 -17.95 3.96 11.86
C PRO A 124 -18.16 2.47 12.16
N ILE A 125 -17.06 1.73 12.15
CA ILE A 125 -17.00 0.34 12.58
C ILE A 125 -16.35 0.33 13.97
N GLY A 126 -17.12 -0.10 14.96
CA GLY A 126 -16.68 -0.31 16.33
C GLY A 126 -16.85 -1.76 16.75
N GLU A 127 -16.63 -2.04 18.03
CA GLU A 127 -16.71 -3.40 18.57
C GLU A 127 -17.27 -3.42 20.00
N THR A 128 -17.93 -4.51 20.35
CA THR A 128 -18.45 -4.78 21.69
C THR A 128 -18.02 -6.17 22.13
N GLY A 129 -17.31 -6.25 23.27
CA GLY A 129 -17.04 -7.52 23.94
C GLY A 129 -15.80 -8.29 23.47
N GLY A 130 -14.91 -7.68 22.68
CA GLY A 130 -13.66 -8.32 22.26
C GLY A 130 -12.75 -7.40 21.44
N SER A 131 -11.78 -8.01 20.76
CA SER A 131 -10.90 -7.39 19.77
C SER A 131 -11.14 -8.12 18.46
N PHE A 132 -11.91 -7.52 17.57
CA PHE A 132 -12.41 -8.18 16.36
C PHE A 132 -11.84 -7.54 15.10
N GLY A 133 -11.54 -8.38 14.13
CA GLY A 133 -10.92 -8.00 12.88
C GLY A 133 -11.91 -7.76 11.75
N VAL A 134 -11.47 -6.96 10.79
CA VAL A 134 -12.13 -6.75 9.51
C VAL A 134 -11.33 -7.44 8.42
N THR A 135 -11.97 -8.31 7.64
CA THR A 135 -11.36 -8.92 6.43
C THR A 135 -12.05 -8.41 5.18
N LYS A 136 -11.31 -7.69 4.32
CA LYS A 136 -11.80 -7.27 3.00
C LYS A 136 -11.57 -8.36 1.96
N THR A 137 -12.64 -8.72 1.25
CA THR A 137 -12.63 -9.69 0.13
C THR A 137 -13.30 -9.12 -1.12
N GLY A 138 -13.22 -9.86 -2.22
CA GLY A 138 -13.75 -9.44 -3.52
C GLY A 138 -12.83 -8.44 -4.22
N SER A 139 -12.95 -8.33 -5.55
CA SER A 139 -12.03 -7.54 -6.37
C SER A 139 -12.29 -6.04 -6.35
N GLY A 140 -13.46 -5.61 -5.87
CA GLY A 140 -13.86 -4.21 -5.82
C GLY A 140 -13.17 -3.39 -4.73
N THR A 141 -13.42 -2.09 -4.76
CA THR A 141 -12.93 -1.11 -3.80
C THR A 141 -13.94 -0.91 -2.68
N LEU A 142 -13.51 -1.00 -1.42
CA LEU A 142 -14.27 -0.51 -0.28
C LEU A 142 -13.58 0.75 0.26
N THR A 143 -14.29 1.87 0.23
CA THR A 143 -13.82 3.12 0.83
C THR A 143 -14.32 3.19 2.27
N LEU A 144 -13.40 3.31 3.23
CA LEU A 144 -13.73 3.51 4.63
C LEU A 144 -13.54 4.99 4.96
N THR A 145 -14.61 5.69 5.34
CA THR A 145 -14.53 7.12 5.68
C THR A 145 -14.79 7.41 7.16
N GLY A 146 -15.42 6.48 7.89
CA GLY A 146 -15.66 6.61 9.33
C GLY A 146 -14.38 6.49 10.17
N ASN A 147 -14.37 7.11 11.35
CA ASN A 147 -13.37 6.87 12.37
C ASN A 147 -13.69 5.53 13.05
N ASN A 148 -12.87 4.53 12.76
CA ASN A 148 -13.12 3.17 13.18
C ASN A 148 -12.34 2.85 14.47
N SER A 149 -12.93 2.04 15.35
CA SER A 149 -12.36 1.73 16.68
C SER A 149 -12.10 0.25 16.92
N TYR A 150 -12.39 -0.63 15.96
CA TYR A 150 -12.11 -2.07 16.09
C TYR A 150 -10.60 -2.33 16.27
N ALA A 151 -10.24 -3.25 17.17
CA ALA A 151 -8.87 -3.48 17.59
C ALA A 151 -8.23 -4.75 17.01
N GLY A 152 -9.02 -5.65 16.41
CA GLY A 152 -8.50 -6.90 15.83
C GLY A 152 -7.70 -6.70 14.53
N GLY A 153 -7.75 -5.51 13.95
CA GLY A 153 -7.00 -5.13 12.75
C GLY A 153 -7.77 -5.28 11.45
N THR A 154 -7.12 -4.89 10.35
CA THR A 154 -7.64 -4.92 8.98
C THR A 154 -6.80 -5.89 8.15
N THR A 155 -7.43 -6.92 7.61
CA THR A 155 -6.84 -7.83 6.62
C THR A 155 -7.42 -7.56 5.24
N ILE A 156 -6.58 -7.39 4.22
CA ILE A 156 -6.99 -7.15 2.84
C ILE A 156 -6.63 -8.38 1.99
N ASN A 157 -7.59 -9.31 1.85
CA ASN A 157 -7.43 -10.55 1.08
C ASN A 157 -7.67 -10.34 -0.43
N GLY A 158 -8.31 -9.23 -0.81
CA GLY A 158 -8.55 -8.93 -2.22
C GLY A 158 -9.14 -7.55 -2.45
N GLY A 159 -8.97 -7.05 -3.68
CA GLY A 159 -9.46 -5.74 -4.09
C GLY A 159 -8.74 -4.62 -3.36
N ILE A 160 -9.47 -3.54 -3.04
CA ILE A 160 -8.88 -2.31 -2.49
C ILE A 160 -9.61 -1.89 -1.21
N ILE A 161 -8.87 -1.52 -0.17
CA ILE A 161 -9.33 -0.63 0.89
C ILE A 161 -8.83 0.78 0.59
N ALA A 162 -9.73 1.73 0.42
CA ALA A 162 -9.39 3.14 0.22
C ALA A 162 -9.67 3.94 1.50
N VAL A 163 -8.69 4.74 1.94
CA VAL A 163 -8.74 5.50 3.20
C VAL A 163 -8.13 6.89 3.05
N SER A 164 -8.62 7.85 3.81
CA SER A 164 -8.09 9.23 3.85
C SER A 164 -7.46 9.62 5.19
N ALA A 165 -7.51 8.73 6.18
CA ALA A 165 -6.85 8.88 7.47
C ALA A 165 -6.53 7.49 8.07
N ASP A 166 -5.51 7.41 8.92
CA ASP A 166 -5.14 6.17 9.63
C ASP A 166 -6.30 5.62 10.47
N ALA A 167 -7.08 6.50 11.10
CA ALA A 167 -8.25 6.14 11.89
C ALA A 167 -9.36 5.43 11.07
N ASN A 168 -9.31 5.44 9.74
CA ASN A 168 -10.22 4.64 8.91
C ASN A 168 -9.87 3.14 8.95
N LEU A 169 -8.69 2.74 9.44
CA LEU A 169 -8.23 1.34 9.50
C LEU A 169 -8.47 0.66 10.87
N GLY A 170 -9.20 1.31 11.77
CA GLY A 170 -9.44 0.84 13.13
C GLY A 170 -8.43 1.40 14.12
N ALA A 171 -8.41 0.83 15.34
CA ALA A 171 -7.48 1.22 16.39
C ALA A 171 -6.01 1.09 15.92
N THR A 172 -5.14 1.94 16.45
CA THR A 172 -3.71 1.98 16.05
C THR A 172 -2.96 0.71 16.40
N THR A 173 -3.42 -0.07 17.38
CA THR A 173 -2.85 -1.38 17.72
C THR A 173 -3.36 -2.51 16.83
N GLY A 174 -4.42 -2.29 16.05
CA GLY A 174 -4.94 -3.27 15.10
C GLY A 174 -4.02 -3.36 13.88
N ALA A 175 -3.50 -4.55 13.62
CA ALA A 175 -2.56 -4.77 12.51
C ALA A 175 -3.19 -4.49 11.14
N LEU A 176 -2.38 -4.06 10.18
CA LEU A 176 -2.73 -4.01 8.77
C LEU A 176 -2.04 -5.17 8.04
N THR A 177 -2.83 -6.10 7.53
CA THR A 177 -2.34 -7.31 6.87
C THR A 177 -2.75 -7.34 5.41
N PHE A 178 -1.79 -7.52 4.51
CA PHE A 178 -2.02 -7.72 3.08
C PHE A 178 -1.94 -9.23 2.78
N ASP A 179 -2.95 -9.78 2.12
CA ASP A 179 -2.93 -11.17 1.63
C ASP A 179 -3.61 -11.27 0.26
N GLY A 180 -3.18 -10.42 -0.68
CA GLY A 180 -3.66 -10.37 -2.06
C GLY A 180 -4.45 -9.11 -2.43
N GLY A 181 -4.83 -8.29 -1.46
CA GLY A 181 -5.46 -6.99 -1.68
C GLY A 181 -4.52 -5.80 -1.45
N ASP A 182 -5.07 -4.60 -1.65
CA ASP A 182 -4.30 -3.36 -1.70
C ASP A 182 -4.85 -2.27 -0.78
N LEU A 183 -3.96 -1.40 -0.29
CA LEU A 183 -4.30 -0.19 0.44
C LEU A 183 -4.13 1.02 -0.49
N GLN A 184 -5.17 1.85 -0.58
CA GLN A 184 -5.14 3.09 -1.36
C GLN A 184 -5.30 4.33 -0.48
N PHE A 185 -4.36 5.25 -0.62
CA PHE A 185 -4.39 6.55 0.03
C PHE A 185 -5.27 7.53 -0.77
N GLY A 186 -6.27 8.08 -0.11
CA GLY A 186 -7.15 9.15 -0.59
C GLY A 186 -6.74 10.56 -0.13
N ALA A 187 -5.70 10.67 0.71
CA ALA A 187 -5.08 11.91 1.16
C ALA A 187 -3.62 11.66 1.58
N SER A 188 -2.83 12.71 1.76
CA SER A 188 -1.50 12.61 2.39
C SER A 188 -1.64 12.48 3.90
N PHE A 189 -1.22 11.35 4.44
CA PHE A 189 -1.08 11.11 5.88
C PHE A 189 -0.09 9.95 6.10
N ASP A 190 0.44 9.84 7.31
CA ASP A 190 1.33 8.75 7.72
C ASP A 190 0.53 7.71 8.51
N LEU A 191 0.86 6.43 8.35
CA LEU A 191 0.31 5.37 9.20
C LEU A 191 0.86 5.50 10.62
N ASP A 192 0.02 5.21 11.62
CA ASP A 192 0.46 5.29 13.01
C ASP A 192 1.60 4.28 13.27
N PRO A 193 2.71 4.68 13.93
CA PRO A 193 3.85 3.77 14.18
C PRO A 193 3.51 2.53 15.01
N ALA A 194 2.43 2.54 15.79
CA ALA A 194 1.98 1.37 16.55
C ALA A 194 1.25 0.32 15.69
N ARG A 195 0.82 0.70 14.48
CA ARG A 195 0.13 -0.20 13.55
C ARG A 195 1.11 -1.16 12.92
N ALA A 196 1.13 -2.41 13.39
CA ALA A 196 1.92 -3.45 12.77
C ALA A 196 1.48 -3.68 11.31
N ILE A 197 2.44 -3.89 10.41
CA ILE A 197 2.18 -4.15 8.99
C ILE A 197 2.80 -5.49 8.58
N ALA A 198 1.99 -6.34 7.96
CA ALA A 198 2.43 -7.63 7.42
C ALA A 198 1.96 -7.81 5.96
N ILE A 199 2.84 -8.33 5.11
CA ILE A 199 2.54 -8.77 3.74
C ILE A 199 2.67 -10.29 3.71
N ASN A 200 1.54 -10.98 3.74
CA ASN A 200 1.48 -12.43 3.65
C ASN A 200 1.82 -12.92 2.24
N ALA A 201 1.84 -14.24 2.04
CA ALA A 201 2.23 -14.85 0.78
C ALA A 201 1.36 -14.42 -0.41
N GLY A 202 0.11 -13.98 -0.19
CA GLY A 202 -0.72 -13.38 -1.24
C GLY A 202 -0.21 -12.04 -1.78
N GLY A 203 0.72 -11.38 -1.07
CA GLY A 203 1.26 -10.08 -1.45
C GLY A 203 0.31 -8.93 -1.18
N GLY A 204 0.60 -7.77 -1.77
CA GLY A 204 -0.30 -6.61 -1.76
C GLY A 204 0.39 -5.35 -2.26
N LYS A 205 -0.41 -4.34 -2.59
CA LYS A 205 0.07 -3.04 -3.07
C LYS A 205 -0.24 -1.92 -2.10
N ILE A 206 0.69 -0.98 -2.01
CA ILE A 206 0.48 0.33 -1.38
C ILE A 206 0.35 1.36 -2.49
N ARG A 207 -0.89 1.83 -2.72
CA ARG A 207 -1.22 2.85 -3.72
C ARG A 207 -1.23 4.24 -3.09
N THR A 208 -0.23 5.05 -3.41
CA THR A 208 -0.16 6.42 -2.92
C THR A 208 -1.02 7.39 -3.70
N ASN A 209 -1.61 7.01 -4.85
CA ASN A 209 -2.13 7.96 -5.83
C ASN A 209 -1.10 9.06 -6.06
N VAL A 210 -1.47 10.34 -5.94
CA VAL A 210 -0.55 11.50 -6.01
C VAL A 210 0.06 11.90 -4.66
N PHE A 211 -0.33 11.23 -3.58
CA PHE A 211 -0.05 11.63 -2.21
C PHE A 211 1.32 11.20 -1.72
N VAL A 212 1.73 11.77 -0.60
CA VAL A 212 2.96 11.42 0.09
C VAL A 212 2.59 10.78 1.42
N THR A 213 3.24 9.66 1.73
CA THR A 213 3.05 8.95 3.00
C THR A 213 4.39 8.37 3.48
N THR A 214 4.58 8.38 4.79
CA THR A 214 5.68 7.72 5.49
C THR A 214 5.16 6.53 6.28
N ILE A 215 5.84 5.39 6.13
CA ILE A 215 5.68 4.22 6.99
C ILE A 215 6.95 4.12 7.85
N SER A 216 6.77 4.31 9.16
CA SER A 216 7.87 4.42 10.13
C SER A 216 8.10 3.14 10.94
N GLN A 217 7.10 2.27 10.99
CA GLN A 217 7.17 0.90 11.47
C GLN A 217 7.84 -0.02 10.44
N GLY A 218 8.31 -1.18 10.90
CA GLY A 218 8.78 -2.24 10.01
C GLY A 218 7.62 -3.01 9.37
N ILE A 219 7.75 -3.32 8.08
CA ILE A 219 6.87 -4.22 7.33
C ILE A 219 7.48 -5.62 7.34
N THR A 220 6.67 -6.63 7.67
CA THR A 220 7.08 -8.03 7.81
C THR A 220 6.36 -8.94 6.81
N GLY A 221 6.75 -10.22 6.73
CA GLY A 221 5.98 -11.26 6.04
C GLY A 221 6.66 -11.92 4.83
N ALA A 222 5.97 -12.86 4.20
CA ALA A 222 6.51 -13.65 3.10
C ALA A 222 6.31 -13.02 1.71
N GLY A 223 5.34 -12.11 1.58
CA GLY A 223 4.99 -11.49 0.30
C GLY A 223 5.94 -10.37 -0.11
N GLY A 224 5.79 -9.95 -1.36
CA GLY A 224 6.51 -8.81 -1.91
C GLY A 224 5.73 -7.51 -1.75
N LEU A 225 6.46 -6.41 -1.53
CA LEU A 225 5.88 -5.07 -1.51
C LEU A 225 5.79 -4.52 -2.94
N VAL A 226 4.61 -4.05 -3.32
CA VAL A 226 4.44 -3.27 -4.55
C VAL A 226 4.03 -1.85 -4.21
N LYS A 227 4.88 -0.88 -4.55
CA LYS A 227 4.55 0.55 -4.50
C LYS A 227 3.85 0.94 -5.79
N GLU A 228 2.67 1.55 -5.68
CA GLU A 228 1.91 2.07 -6.81
C GLU A 228 1.43 3.53 -6.61
N GLY A 229 1.06 4.21 -7.69
CA GLY A 229 0.66 5.62 -7.72
C GLY A 229 1.83 6.61 -7.89
N THR A 230 1.62 7.74 -8.56
CA THR A 230 2.67 8.73 -8.91
C THR A 230 3.33 9.41 -7.69
N GLY A 231 2.73 9.31 -6.51
CA GLY A 231 3.20 9.88 -5.26
C GLY A 231 4.43 9.18 -4.67
N THR A 232 4.83 9.62 -3.48
CA THR A 232 6.02 9.11 -2.79
C THR A 232 5.63 8.27 -1.58
N LEU A 233 6.13 7.04 -1.52
CA LEU A 233 6.13 6.21 -0.32
C LEU A 233 7.51 6.28 0.31
N THR A 234 7.59 6.77 1.55
CA THR A 234 8.83 6.81 2.32
C THR A 234 8.83 5.72 3.38
N LEU A 235 9.84 4.85 3.39
CA LEU A 235 10.02 3.81 4.40
C LEU A 235 11.17 4.18 5.34
N THR A 236 10.84 4.49 6.60
CA THR A 236 11.84 4.80 7.63
C THR A 236 11.98 3.69 8.68
N GLY A 237 11.07 2.72 8.69
CA GLY A 237 11.18 1.50 9.49
C GLY A 237 12.13 0.45 8.88
N GLY A 238 12.59 -0.47 9.73
CA GLY A 238 13.38 -1.62 9.30
C GLY A 238 12.47 -2.72 8.76
N ASN A 239 12.44 -2.91 7.44
CA ASN A 239 11.58 -3.91 6.82
C ASN A 239 12.27 -5.28 6.73
N THR A 240 11.48 -6.35 6.91
CA THR A 240 11.95 -7.76 6.93
C THR A 240 11.11 -8.68 6.06
N TYR A 241 10.21 -8.14 5.21
CA TYR A 241 9.48 -8.95 4.25
C TYR A 241 10.43 -9.61 3.23
N SER A 242 10.07 -10.79 2.73
CA SER A 242 11.00 -11.61 1.94
C SER A 242 10.65 -11.76 0.46
N GLY A 243 9.46 -11.34 0.02
CA GLY A 243 9.03 -11.48 -1.38
C GLY A 243 9.59 -10.43 -2.36
N GLY A 244 10.56 -9.62 -1.93
CA GLY A 244 11.16 -8.55 -2.75
C GLY A 244 10.27 -7.30 -2.87
N THR A 245 10.69 -6.37 -3.73
CA THR A 245 10.03 -5.06 -3.92
C THR A 245 9.80 -4.75 -5.39
N THR A 246 8.66 -4.17 -5.73
CA THR A 246 8.42 -3.56 -7.05
C THR A 246 8.00 -2.11 -6.87
N VAL A 247 8.66 -1.20 -7.60
CA VAL A 247 8.24 0.19 -7.75
C VAL A 247 7.53 0.31 -9.10
N ASN A 248 6.22 0.57 -9.05
CA ASN A 248 5.34 0.65 -10.20
C ASN A 248 4.49 1.92 -10.14
N ASN A 249 5.04 3.01 -10.65
CA ASN A 249 4.59 4.40 -10.55
C ASN A 249 5.16 5.15 -9.32
N GLY A 250 5.76 6.31 -9.58
CA GLY A 250 6.19 7.29 -8.58
C GLY A 250 7.55 6.99 -7.94
N THR A 251 7.68 7.31 -6.64
CA THR A 251 8.93 7.12 -5.90
C THR A 251 8.73 6.23 -4.68
N LEU A 252 9.62 5.25 -4.53
CA LEU A 252 9.87 4.57 -3.26
C LEU A 252 11.16 5.14 -2.66
N GLN A 253 11.07 5.78 -1.48
CA GLN A 253 12.21 6.34 -0.77
C GLN A 253 12.55 5.53 0.49
N ILE A 254 13.81 5.14 0.63
CA ILE A 254 14.33 4.44 1.80
C ILE A 254 15.05 5.44 2.70
N GLY A 255 14.52 5.63 3.91
CA GLY A 255 14.95 6.67 4.84
C GLY A 255 14.38 8.05 4.51
N ASN A 256 14.58 8.99 5.44
CA ASN A 256 14.17 10.39 5.30
C ASN A 256 15.22 11.34 5.90
N GLY A 257 16.50 11.11 5.60
CA GLY A 257 17.62 11.88 6.15
C GLY A 257 18.03 11.49 7.59
N GLY A 258 17.18 10.77 8.34
CA GLY A 258 17.52 10.16 9.64
C GLY A 258 18.48 8.96 9.51
N THR A 259 18.63 8.12 10.55
CA THR A 259 19.51 6.91 10.60
C THR A 259 18.81 5.58 10.28
N THR A 260 17.49 5.58 10.07
CA THR A 260 16.65 4.38 9.92
C THR A 260 15.99 4.23 8.54
N GLY A 261 15.61 3.01 8.19
CA GLY A 261 14.96 2.68 6.92
C GLY A 261 15.77 1.64 6.17
N SER A 262 15.13 0.52 5.84
CA SER A 262 15.74 -0.56 5.05
C SER A 262 14.67 -1.31 4.28
N ILE A 263 15.05 -1.92 3.15
CA ILE A 263 14.25 -2.94 2.46
C ILE A 263 15.14 -4.16 2.22
N THR A 264 14.52 -5.29 1.95
CA THR A 264 15.15 -6.60 1.78
C THR A 264 14.79 -7.22 0.43
N GLY A 265 15.67 -8.07 -0.08
CA GLY A 265 15.48 -8.76 -1.36
C GLY A 265 15.72 -7.87 -2.59
N ASP A 266 15.39 -8.43 -3.75
CA ASP A 266 15.55 -7.77 -5.05
C ASP A 266 14.49 -6.69 -5.27
N VAL A 267 14.82 -5.73 -6.13
CA VAL A 267 13.93 -4.61 -6.49
C VAL A 267 13.76 -4.53 -8.00
N ALA A 268 12.52 -4.50 -8.46
CA ALA A 268 12.16 -4.10 -9.83
C ALA A 268 11.70 -2.64 -9.82
N VAL A 269 12.31 -1.79 -10.65
CA VAL A 269 11.94 -0.38 -10.80
C VAL A 269 11.44 -0.15 -12.23
N ASN A 270 10.14 0.11 -12.38
CA ASN A 270 9.52 0.25 -13.70
C ASN A 270 9.85 1.60 -14.35
N SER A 271 9.52 1.71 -15.64
CA SER A 271 9.85 2.88 -16.46
C SER A 271 9.28 4.17 -15.88
N GLY A 272 10.14 5.17 -15.71
CA GLY A 272 9.77 6.48 -15.15
C GLY A 272 9.70 6.53 -13.62
N ASP A 273 9.97 5.41 -12.95
CA ASP A 273 9.91 5.31 -11.49
C ASP A 273 11.27 5.46 -10.83
N VAL A 274 11.25 5.73 -9.53
CA VAL A 274 12.47 6.02 -8.76
C VAL A 274 12.53 5.16 -7.50
N LEU A 275 13.66 4.47 -7.33
CA LEU A 275 14.10 3.95 -6.04
C LEU A 275 15.12 4.94 -5.45
N ALA A 276 14.77 5.63 -4.37
CA ALA A 276 15.62 6.62 -3.74
C ALA A 276 16.15 6.14 -2.37
N PHE A 277 17.41 6.45 -2.06
CA PHE A 277 18.03 6.20 -0.76
C PHE A 277 18.43 7.52 -0.08
N ASN A 278 17.73 7.84 1.01
CA ASN A 278 17.94 9.06 1.80
C ASN A 278 18.33 8.72 3.25
N ARG A 279 19.57 8.23 3.42
CA ARG A 279 20.13 7.77 4.69
C ARG A 279 21.35 8.63 5.08
N SER A 280 21.41 9.13 6.32
CA SER A 280 22.55 9.95 6.81
C SER A 280 23.74 9.13 7.32
N ASN A 281 23.52 7.88 7.73
CA ASN A 281 24.58 6.92 8.02
C ASN A 281 24.79 5.95 6.85
N ASN A 282 25.80 5.10 6.98
CA ASN A 282 26.10 4.12 5.94
C ASN A 282 25.03 3.03 5.88
N LEU A 283 24.70 2.60 4.66
CA LEU A 283 23.79 1.50 4.37
C LEU A 283 24.42 0.60 3.30
N THR A 284 24.41 -0.72 3.54
CA THR A 284 24.72 -1.70 2.50
C THR A 284 23.42 -2.26 1.94
N PHE A 285 23.26 -2.21 0.61
CA PHE A 285 22.15 -2.83 -0.09
C PHE A 285 22.67 -3.95 -1.00
N GLY A 286 22.17 -5.18 -0.78
CA GLY A 286 22.64 -6.39 -1.45
C GLY A 286 21.69 -7.01 -2.47
N GLY A 287 20.45 -6.55 -2.55
CA GLY A 287 19.50 -7.03 -3.55
C GLY A 287 19.90 -6.61 -4.96
N VAL A 288 19.49 -7.39 -5.95
CA VAL A 288 19.59 -7.02 -7.37
C VAL A 288 18.50 -5.99 -7.67
N ILE A 289 18.91 -4.87 -8.27
CA ILE A 289 18.00 -3.86 -8.80
C ILE A 289 17.88 -4.07 -10.31
N SER A 290 16.65 -4.13 -10.82
CA SER A 290 16.32 -4.40 -12.22
C SER A 290 15.26 -3.43 -12.76
N GLY A 291 15.01 -3.47 -14.07
CA GLY A 291 13.97 -2.68 -14.74
C GLY A 291 14.50 -1.50 -15.55
N THR A 292 13.68 -0.49 -15.79
CA THR A 292 14.03 0.66 -16.64
C THR A 292 13.87 2.00 -15.91
N GLY A 293 13.53 1.98 -14.62
CA GLY A 293 13.53 3.16 -13.78
C GLY A 293 14.91 3.53 -13.23
N ASN A 294 14.92 4.59 -12.41
CA ASN A 294 16.13 5.21 -11.90
C ASN A 294 16.42 4.79 -10.45
N VAL A 295 17.71 4.76 -10.11
CA VAL A 295 18.17 4.69 -8.73
C VAL A 295 18.73 6.05 -8.31
N THR A 296 18.30 6.57 -7.17
CA THR A 296 18.74 7.87 -6.68
C THR A 296 19.39 7.77 -5.30
N LYS A 297 20.59 8.31 -5.16
CA LYS A 297 21.34 8.42 -3.91
C LYS A 297 21.31 9.86 -3.39
N ARG A 298 20.61 10.09 -2.26
CA ARG A 298 20.35 11.44 -1.71
C ARG A 298 21.11 11.74 -0.41
N GLY A 299 20.94 10.86 0.58
CA GLY A 299 21.33 11.17 1.97
C GLY A 299 22.84 11.30 2.16
N ALA A 300 23.27 11.99 3.24
CA ALA A 300 24.69 12.28 3.49
C ALA A 300 25.58 11.04 3.71
N GLY A 301 25.01 9.89 4.05
CA GLY A 301 25.75 8.66 4.33
C GLY A 301 26.34 8.00 3.09
N THR A 302 27.09 6.91 3.29
CA THR A 302 27.55 6.05 2.18
C THR A 302 26.52 4.96 1.89
N LEU A 303 26.04 4.88 0.65
CA LEU A 303 25.28 3.72 0.16
C LEU A 303 26.26 2.77 -0.53
N THR A 304 26.50 1.58 0.02
CA THR A 304 27.28 0.54 -0.62
C THR A 304 26.34 -0.42 -1.35
N VAL A 305 26.45 -0.51 -2.68
CA VAL A 305 25.64 -1.41 -3.50
C VAL A 305 26.48 -2.60 -3.92
N THR A 306 26.03 -3.81 -3.60
CA THR A 306 26.79 -5.05 -3.84
C THR A 306 26.15 -5.99 -4.85
N GLY A 307 24.85 -5.82 -5.14
CA GLY A 307 24.15 -6.59 -6.16
C GLY A 307 24.68 -6.34 -7.58
N THR A 308 24.64 -7.36 -8.44
CA THR A 308 24.88 -7.20 -9.88
C THR A 308 23.58 -6.74 -10.53
N ASN A 309 23.49 -5.44 -10.77
CA ASN A 309 22.25 -4.78 -11.14
C ASN A 309 22.05 -4.73 -12.66
N THR A 310 20.79 -4.66 -13.08
CA THR A 310 20.37 -4.67 -14.49
C THR A 310 19.40 -3.52 -14.84
N TYR A 311 19.13 -2.60 -13.91
CA TYR A 311 18.30 -1.44 -14.21
C TYR A 311 18.96 -0.56 -15.28
N SER A 312 18.17 -0.03 -16.21
CA SER A 312 18.67 0.72 -17.37
C SER A 312 18.32 2.21 -17.38
N GLY A 313 17.48 2.69 -16.43
CA GLY A 313 17.14 4.11 -16.33
C GLY A 313 18.32 4.99 -15.91
N GLY A 314 19.26 4.41 -15.16
CA GLY A 314 20.49 5.07 -14.70
C GLY A 314 20.50 5.34 -13.20
N THR A 315 21.61 5.93 -12.76
CA THR A 315 21.89 6.25 -11.37
C THR A 315 22.07 7.76 -11.21
N ILE A 316 21.35 8.37 -10.26
CA ILE A 316 21.49 9.79 -9.91
C ILE A 316 22.11 9.89 -8.52
N ILE A 317 23.19 10.66 -8.38
CA ILE A 317 23.90 10.88 -7.11
C ILE A 317 23.72 12.35 -6.70
N GLU A 318 22.63 12.62 -5.99
CA GLU A 318 22.27 13.94 -5.45
C GLU A 318 23.14 14.32 -4.23
N GLY A 319 23.61 13.34 -3.45
CA GLY A 319 24.40 13.63 -2.25
C GLY A 319 25.07 12.44 -1.56
N GLY A 320 25.97 12.75 -0.63
CA GLY A 320 26.80 11.76 0.10
C GLY A 320 27.67 10.92 -0.84
N THR A 321 27.90 9.65 -0.49
CA THR A 321 28.68 8.74 -1.36
C THR A 321 27.89 7.51 -1.80
N LEU A 322 27.95 7.17 -3.08
CA LEU A 322 27.61 5.84 -3.60
C LEU A 322 28.91 5.04 -3.71
N SER A 323 29.02 3.90 -3.03
CA SER A 323 30.19 3.01 -3.04
C SER A 323 29.91 1.75 -3.83
N ILE A 324 30.81 1.39 -4.73
CA ILE A 324 30.70 0.22 -5.61
C ILE A 324 32.01 -0.56 -5.67
N SER A 325 31.90 -1.84 -6.04
CA SER A 325 33.05 -2.74 -6.26
C SER A 325 33.19 -3.19 -7.73
N SER A 326 32.16 -2.97 -8.55
CA SER A 326 32.12 -3.30 -9.99
C SER A 326 31.17 -2.37 -10.74
N ASP A 327 31.38 -2.17 -12.04
CA ASP A 327 30.47 -1.38 -12.89
C ASP A 327 29.05 -1.96 -12.90
N GLY A 328 28.92 -3.29 -12.79
CA GLY A 328 27.62 -3.96 -12.66
C GLY A 328 26.81 -3.54 -11.43
N ASN A 329 27.43 -2.92 -10.41
CA ASN A 329 26.67 -2.33 -9.30
C ASN A 329 25.87 -1.08 -9.73
N LEU A 330 26.18 -0.47 -10.88
CA LEU A 330 25.52 0.73 -11.42
C LEU A 330 24.41 0.42 -12.44
N GLY A 331 24.04 -0.86 -12.62
CA GLY A 331 22.99 -1.27 -13.56
C GLY A 331 23.52 -1.54 -14.96
N ASP A 332 22.63 -1.55 -15.95
CA ASP A 332 23.00 -1.70 -17.36
C ASP A 332 23.89 -0.54 -17.82
N THR A 333 24.86 -0.83 -18.70
CA THR A 333 25.79 0.17 -19.23
C THR A 333 25.13 1.27 -20.07
N SER A 334 23.91 1.05 -20.59
CA SER A 334 23.13 2.10 -21.26
C SER A 334 22.61 3.17 -20.29
N GLY A 335 22.48 2.83 -19.01
CA GLY A 335 22.02 3.75 -17.97
C GLY A 335 23.11 4.76 -17.58
N PRO A 336 22.84 6.07 -17.65
CA PRO A 336 23.82 7.08 -17.26
C PRO A 336 24.07 7.07 -15.75
N VAL A 337 25.23 7.58 -15.36
CA VAL A 337 25.48 8.03 -13.99
C VAL A 337 25.51 9.55 -13.98
N THR A 338 24.54 10.14 -13.30
CA THR A 338 24.36 11.59 -13.20
C THR A 338 24.78 12.08 -11.82
N PHE A 339 25.69 13.04 -11.76
CA PHE A 339 26.11 13.71 -10.54
C PHE A 339 25.34 15.01 -10.36
N GLU A 340 24.69 15.15 -9.20
CA GLU A 340 23.94 16.36 -8.80
C GLU A 340 24.39 16.88 -7.43
N GLY A 341 25.54 16.41 -6.94
CA GLY A 341 26.16 16.89 -5.69
C GLY A 341 26.87 15.81 -4.85
N GLY A 342 26.74 14.53 -5.21
CA GLY A 342 27.40 13.43 -4.48
C GLY A 342 28.70 12.92 -5.11
N THR A 343 29.23 11.88 -4.47
CA THR A 343 30.48 11.21 -4.87
C THR A 343 30.22 9.76 -5.29
N LEU A 344 30.87 9.31 -6.35
CA LEU A 344 30.98 7.88 -6.68
C LEU A 344 32.32 7.35 -6.18
N ARG A 345 32.30 6.36 -5.28
CA ARG A 345 33.48 5.69 -4.73
C ARG A 345 33.64 4.28 -5.29
N THR A 346 34.88 3.89 -5.57
CA THR A 346 35.24 2.54 -6.07
C THR A 346 36.18 1.85 -5.08
N GLU A 347 35.86 0.64 -4.59
CA GLU A 347 36.56 0.00 -3.45
C GLU A 347 37.71 -0.97 -3.82
N THR A 348 37.81 -1.49 -5.04
CA THR A 348 38.84 -2.49 -5.45
C THR A 348 39.68 -2.02 -6.64
N LEU A 349 40.70 -2.79 -7.04
CA LEU A 349 41.60 -2.47 -8.17
C LEU A 349 40.77 -2.41 -9.47
N TRP A 350 40.49 -1.19 -9.92
CA TRP A 350 39.39 -0.93 -10.84
C TRP A 350 39.93 -0.65 -12.25
N THR A 351 40.14 -1.70 -13.03
CA THR A 351 40.01 -1.58 -14.47
C THR A 351 38.52 -1.60 -14.79
N ILE A 352 38.06 -0.69 -15.66
CA ILE A 352 36.76 -0.67 -16.37
C ILE A 352 35.84 0.46 -15.93
N PHE A 353 35.73 1.49 -16.77
CA PHE A 353 34.43 1.83 -17.34
C PHE A 353 34.32 1.11 -18.68
N PRO A 354 33.19 0.45 -18.99
CA PRO A 354 32.95 0.04 -20.36
C PRO A 354 32.86 1.32 -21.21
N VAL A 355 33.36 1.27 -22.44
CA VAL A 355 33.33 2.38 -23.42
C VAL A 355 31.92 2.93 -23.72
N SER A 356 30.86 2.38 -23.11
CA SER A 356 29.46 2.70 -23.34
C SER A 356 28.77 3.48 -22.23
N ARG A 357 29.25 3.51 -20.97
CA ARG A 357 28.48 4.15 -19.87
C ARG A 357 28.62 5.67 -19.88
N PRO A 358 27.51 6.44 -20.01
CA PRO A 358 27.57 7.90 -19.95
C PRO A 358 27.75 8.39 -18.50
N PHE A 359 28.65 9.35 -18.31
CA PHE A 359 28.76 10.13 -17.08
C PHE A 359 28.33 11.58 -17.34
N VAL A 360 27.48 12.11 -16.46
CA VAL A 360 26.88 13.43 -16.60
C VAL A 360 27.08 14.24 -15.33
N ALA A 361 27.76 15.38 -15.41
CA ALA A 361 27.86 16.36 -14.35
C ALA A 361 26.73 17.39 -14.50
N ASN A 362 25.63 17.25 -13.74
CA ASN A 362 24.43 18.08 -13.87
C ASN A 362 24.37 19.13 -12.75
N GLY A 363 24.86 20.33 -13.01
CA GLY A 363 24.82 21.45 -12.06
C GLY A 363 25.79 21.36 -10.88
N ALA A 364 26.43 20.20 -10.66
CA ALA A 364 27.50 19.98 -9.71
C ALA A 364 28.66 19.22 -10.39
N ASP A 365 29.85 19.28 -9.79
CA ASP A 365 31.01 18.53 -10.27
C ASP A 365 30.75 17.02 -10.19
N ALA A 366 31.24 16.29 -11.19
CA ALA A 366 31.35 14.84 -11.12
C ALA A 366 32.52 14.47 -10.20
N VAL A 367 32.19 14.06 -8.97
CA VAL A 367 33.19 13.69 -7.95
C VAL A 367 33.40 12.18 -7.92
N PHE A 368 34.62 11.76 -8.25
CA PHE A 368 35.06 10.37 -8.17
C PHE A 368 36.05 10.19 -7.02
N ASP A 369 35.81 9.19 -6.18
CA ASP A 369 36.71 8.77 -5.10
C ASP A 369 37.26 7.37 -5.38
N ILE A 370 38.47 7.33 -5.94
CA ILE A 370 39.07 6.10 -6.42
C ILE A 370 40.02 5.56 -5.35
N ALA A 371 39.62 4.50 -4.64
CA ALA A 371 40.45 3.88 -3.59
C ALA A 371 41.71 3.18 -4.14
N SER A 372 41.78 2.95 -5.45
CA SER A 372 42.90 2.28 -6.15
C SER A 372 43.27 3.03 -7.45
N ASN A 373 43.99 2.40 -8.40
CA ASN A 373 44.16 2.99 -9.73
C ASN A 373 42.90 2.72 -10.57
N GLY A 374 42.31 3.78 -11.15
CA GLY A 374 41.17 3.71 -12.05
C GLY A 374 41.50 4.16 -13.47
N ILE A 375 40.82 3.63 -14.49
CA ILE A 375 40.86 4.15 -15.86
C ILE A 375 39.46 4.60 -16.27
N LEU A 376 39.25 5.89 -16.55
CA LEU A 376 38.03 6.45 -17.17
C LEU A 376 38.10 6.33 -18.70
N ASN A 377 37.32 5.40 -19.24
CA ASN A 377 37.12 5.20 -20.68
C ASN A 377 35.76 5.79 -21.08
N GLY A 378 35.76 7.05 -21.51
CA GLY A 378 34.53 7.78 -21.87
C GLY A 378 34.63 9.26 -21.49
N GLY A 379 33.82 10.10 -22.14
CA GLY A 379 33.72 11.51 -21.79
C GLY A 379 32.74 11.72 -20.64
N ILE A 380 33.06 12.69 -19.77
CA ILE A 380 32.05 13.29 -18.88
C ILE A 380 31.41 14.42 -19.66
N SER A 381 30.09 14.45 -19.67
CA SER A 381 29.29 15.51 -20.29
C SER A 381 28.61 16.36 -19.21
N GLY A 382 27.96 17.46 -19.60
CA GLY A 382 27.18 18.30 -18.69
C GLY A 382 27.86 19.64 -18.37
N THR A 383 27.39 20.28 -17.31
CA THR A 383 27.76 21.65 -16.92
C THR A 383 28.76 21.72 -15.76
N GLY A 384 28.90 20.64 -14.99
CA GLY A 384 29.86 20.56 -13.88
C GLY A 384 31.26 20.13 -14.33
N GLY A 385 32.24 20.36 -13.46
CA GLY A 385 33.62 19.92 -13.65
C GLY A 385 33.85 18.44 -13.30
N LEU A 386 35.10 18.02 -13.39
CA LEU A 386 35.57 16.70 -12.92
C LEU A 386 36.45 16.90 -11.68
N VAL A 387 36.10 16.23 -10.59
CA VAL A 387 36.90 16.17 -9.37
C VAL A 387 37.25 14.71 -9.09
N VAL A 388 38.53 14.43 -8.83
CA VAL A 388 39.03 13.08 -8.59
C VAL A 388 39.89 13.07 -7.34
N THR A 389 39.59 12.19 -6.41
CA THR A 389 40.51 11.76 -5.34
C THR A 389 41.07 10.38 -5.67
N GLY A 390 42.38 10.19 -5.52
CA GLY A 390 43.08 8.97 -5.93
C GLY A 390 43.80 9.08 -7.28
N SER A 391 44.15 7.94 -7.88
CA SER A 391 44.85 7.89 -9.17
C SER A 391 43.88 7.48 -10.28
N LEU A 392 43.49 8.45 -11.13
CA LEU A 392 42.66 8.21 -12.31
C LEU A 392 43.46 8.48 -13.59
N ILE A 393 43.47 7.50 -14.49
CA ILE A 393 43.91 7.65 -15.87
C ILE A 393 42.67 7.93 -16.72
N VAL A 394 42.58 9.10 -17.35
CA VAL A 394 41.52 9.38 -18.32
C VAL A 394 42.04 9.00 -19.70
N GLN A 395 41.47 7.95 -20.29
CA GLN A 395 41.84 7.49 -21.63
C GLN A 395 40.77 7.99 -22.61
N THR A 396 41.02 9.17 -23.18
CA THR A 396 40.12 9.83 -24.12
C THR A 396 40.37 9.32 -25.54
N THR A 397 39.32 8.87 -26.24
CA THR A 397 39.26 9.11 -27.69
C THR A 397 38.92 10.59 -27.90
N PRO A 398 39.47 11.28 -28.91
CA PRO A 398 39.55 12.74 -28.92
C PRO A 398 38.17 13.41 -28.82
N PHE A 399 38.04 14.35 -27.88
CA PHE A 399 36.86 15.20 -27.71
C PHE A 399 36.61 16.04 -28.97
N THR A 400 35.40 15.99 -29.52
CA THR A 400 34.83 17.10 -30.29
C THR A 400 34.02 17.98 -29.35
N TYR A 401 34.55 19.16 -29.03
CA TYR A 401 33.74 20.29 -28.56
C TYR A 401 32.95 20.82 -29.77
N SER A 402 31.63 20.95 -29.64
CA SER A 402 30.81 21.79 -30.52
C SER A 402 30.23 22.93 -29.72
#